data_AF-A0A2K3JNR0-F1
#
_entry.id   AF-A0A2K3JNR0-F1
#
_cell.length_a   1.000
_cell.length_b   1.000
_cell.length_c   1.000
_cell.angle_alpha   90.00
_cell.angle_beta   90.00
_cell.angle_gamma   90.00
#
_symmetry.space_group_name_H-M   'P 1'
#
loop_
_entity.id
_entity.type
_entity.pdbx_description
1 polymer ?
#
loop_
_entity_poly.entity_id
_entity_poly.type
_entity_poly.pdbx_seq_one_letter_code
_entity_poly.pdbx_strand_id
1 'polypeptide(L)'
;RGKRVKSYETEEEKAKEVVHVRARRGQATDSHSLAERVRRGKINEKLRCLQNIVPGCYKTMGMAVMLDEIINYVQSLQHQVEFLSLKLTAASTYYDFNSETDDLETMQGA
;
A
#
# COMPACT_ATOMS: atom_id res chain seq x y z
N ARG A 1 -22.92 -20.12 20.42
CA ARG A 1 -21.74 -19.55 21.14
C ARG A 1 -21.58 -18.11 20.65
N GLY A 2 -21.64 -17.03 21.42
CA GLY A 2 -21.74 -16.88 22.87
C GLY A 2 -22.73 -15.77 23.28
N LYS A 3 -23.30 -15.95 24.47
CA LYS A 3 -24.16 -15.01 25.21
C LYS A 3 -23.29 -13.90 25.83
N ARG A 4 -23.81 -12.66 25.90
CA ARG A 4 -23.36 -11.62 26.85
C ARG A 4 -24.63 -10.94 27.37
N VAL A 5 -25.20 -11.51 28.44
CA VAL A 5 -25.19 -11.02 29.83
C VAL A 5 -25.83 -9.63 29.94
N LYS A 6 -27.06 -9.66 30.45
CA LYS A 6 -27.93 -8.56 30.83
C LYS A 6 -27.49 -8.06 32.22
N SER A 7 -27.21 -6.76 32.34
CA SER A 7 -27.10 -6.06 33.62
C SER A 7 -28.19 -4.99 33.67
N TYR A 8 -28.98 -5.05 34.73
CA TYR A 8 -30.12 -4.21 35.07
C TYR A 8 -29.71 -3.37 36.29
N GLU A 9 -30.06 -2.10 36.29
CA GLU A 9 -30.28 -1.19 37.43
C GLU A 9 -30.44 0.23 36.82
N THR A 10 -31.36 1.13 37.14
CA THR A 10 -32.69 1.18 37.77
C THR A 10 -33.23 2.58 37.37
N GLU A 11 -34.50 2.65 36.93
CA GLU A 11 -35.54 3.72 37.06
C GLU A 11 -35.11 5.20 37.17
N GLU A 12 -35.75 6.23 36.61
CA GLU A 12 -37.04 6.48 35.99
C GLU A 12 -36.92 7.94 35.46
N GLU A 13 -36.99 8.19 34.14
CA GLU A 13 -37.55 9.47 33.67
C GLU A 13 -37.91 9.38 32.18
N LYS A 14 -39.22 9.43 31.93
CA LYS A 14 -39.86 9.57 30.62
C LYS A 14 -39.44 8.53 29.58
N ALA A 15 -40.24 7.46 29.50
CA ALA A 15 -40.32 6.60 28.33
C ALA A 15 -40.74 7.40 27.09
N LYS A 16 -39.79 8.13 26.50
CA LYS A 16 -39.80 8.39 25.07
C LYS A 16 -39.58 7.02 24.46
N GLU A 17 -40.59 6.49 23.80
CA GLU A 17 -40.51 5.29 22.98
C GLU A 17 -39.21 5.32 22.18
N VAL A 18 -38.19 4.60 22.64
CA VAL A 18 -36.90 4.55 21.97
C VAL A 18 -37.09 3.63 20.79
N VAL A 19 -37.61 4.19 19.71
CA VAL A 19 -37.68 3.49 18.44
C VAL A 19 -36.24 3.24 18.02
N HIS A 20 -35.79 1.98 18.13
CA HIS A 20 -34.51 1.55 17.61
C HIS A 20 -34.55 1.51 16.08
N VAL A 21 -34.55 2.70 15.46
CA VAL A 21 -34.31 2.86 14.03
C VAL A 21 -32.82 2.73 13.76
N ARG A 22 -32.48 2.00 12.69
CA ARG A 22 -31.12 1.98 12.15
C ARG A 22 -30.66 3.42 11.88
N ALA A 23 -29.58 3.84 12.54
CA ALA A 23 -28.95 5.13 12.25
C ALA A 23 -28.62 5.23 10.75
N ARG A 24 -28.88 6.39 10.13
CA ARG A 24 -28.58 6.58 8.71
C ARG A 24 -27.06 6.52 8.49
N ARG A 25 -26.63 6.21 7.27
CA ARG A 25 -25.20 6.18 6.91
C ARG A 25 -24.55 7.51 7.30
N GLY A 26 -23.56 7.46 8.18
CA GLY A 26 -22.87 8.67 8.65
C GLY A 26 -23.25 9.14 10.06
N GLN A 27 -24.37 8.68 10.62
CA GLN A 27 -24.93 9.23 11.87
C GLN A 27 -24.49 8.50 13.15
N ALA A 28 -23.61 7.50 13.05
CA ALA A 28 -23.00 6.90 14.22
C ALA A 28 -22.10 7.94 14.90
N THR A 29 -22.45 8.31 16.13
CA THR A 29 -21.73 9.31 16.95
C THR A 29 -20.86 8.66 18.03
N ASP A 30 -20.87 7.34 18.16
CA ASP A 30 -20.01 6.65 19.11
C ASP A 30 -18.54 6.75 18.69
N SER A 31 -17.65 6.84 19.68
CA SER A 31 -16.21 7.05 19.47
C SER A 31 -15.58 5.96 18.62
N HIS A 32 -16.03 4.71 18.78
CA HIS A 32 -15.53 3.56 18.03
C HIS A 32 -15.88 3.66 16.53
N SER A 33 -17.13 3.96 16.19
CA SER A 33 -17.55 4.16 14.80
C SER A 33 -16.86 5.35 14.13
N LEU A 34 -16.59 6.44 14.87
CA LEU A 34 -15.83 7.57 14.36
C LEU A 34 -14.38 7.19 14.05
N ALA A 35 -13.72 6.50 14.97
CA ALA A 35 -12.36 6.02 14.78
C ALA A 35 -12.24 5.10 13.55
N GLU A 36 -13.17 4.14 13.39
CA GLU A 36 -13.17 3.25 12.23
C GLU A 36 -13.41 4.00 10.91
N ARG A 37 -14.26 5.04 10.90
CA ARG A 37 -14.44 5.89 9.72
C ARG A 37 -13.13 6.56 9.30
N VAL A 38 -12.40 7.12 10.26
CA VAL A 38 -11.10 7.75 10.01
C VAL A 38 -10.10 6.73 9.47
N ARG A 39 -10.06 5.51 10.05
CA ARG A 39 -9.19 4.42 9.57
C ARG A 39 -9.48 4.07 8.11
N ARG A 40 -10.75 3.88 7.75
CA ARG A 40 -11.18 3.61 6.36
C ARG A 40 -10.86 4.77 5.43
N GLY A 41 -10.99 6.01 5.89
CA GLY A 41 -10.59 7.20 5.15
C GLY A 41 -9.11 7.17 4.76
N LYS A 42 -8.23 6.91 5.72
CA LYS A 42 -6.78 6.78 5.50
C LYS A 42 -6.43 5.64 4.53
N ILE A 43 -7.10 4.50 4.64
CA ILE A 43 -6.90 3.37 3.71
C ILE A 43 -7.30 3.79 2.29
N ASN A 44 -8.46 4.41 2.12
CA ASN A 44 -8.94 4.84 0.80
C ASN A 44 -8.05 5.92 0.17
N GLU A 45 -7.46 6.80 0.98
CA GLU A 45 -6.49 7.79 0.51
C GLU A 45 -5.22 7.13 -0.02
N LYS A 46 -4.67 6.16 0.72
CA LYS A 46 -3.52 5.37 0.25
C LYS A 46 -3.84 4.60 -1.03
N LEU A 47 -5.03 4.00 -1.13
CA LEU A 47 -5.46 3.30 -2.34
C LEU A 47 -5.55 4.24 -3.55
N ARG A 48 -6.07 5.47 -3.37
CA ARG A 48 -6.08 6.48 -4.46
C ARG A 48 -4.67 6.91 -4.86
N CYS A 49 -3.77 7.06 -3.89
CA CYS A 49 -2.38 7.38 -4.19
C CYS A 49 -1.73 6.28 -5.05
N LEU A 50 -1.92 5.02 -4.67
CA LEU A 50 -1.44 3.87 -5.44
C LEU A 50 -2.03 3.85 -6.86
N GLN A 51 -3.34 4.09 -7.01
CA GLN A 51 -3.98 4.17 -8.33
C GLN A 51 -3.35 5.23 -9.25
N ASN A 52 -2.90 6.35 -8.70
CA ASN A 52 -2.34 7.44 -9.51
C ASN A 52 -0.92 7.16 -10.00
N ILE A 53 -0.17 6.31 -9.30
CA ILE A 53 1.24 6.05 -9.63
C ILE A 53 1.43 4.73 -10.38
N VAL A 54 0.49 3.79 -10.25
CA VAL A 54 0.59 2.48 -10.89
C VAL A 54 -0.05 2.53 -12.29
N PRO A 55 0.72 2.26 -13.36
CA PRO A 55 0.16 2.18 -14.71
C PRO A 55 -0.85 1.03 -14.80
N GLY A 56 -1.89 1.19 -15.62
CA GLY A 56 -2.95 0.18 -15.77
C GLY A 56 -3.96 0.14 -14.62
N CYS A 57 -3.82 0.98 -13.59
CA CYS A 57 -4.77 1.05 -12.50
C CYS A 57 -5.89 2.08 -12.74
N TYR A 58 -7.12 1.60 -12.97
CA TYR A 58 -8.26 2.47 -13.27
C TYR A 58 -9.14 2.76 -12.05
N LYS A 59 -9.82 3.93 -12.05
CA LYS A 59 -10.70 4.37 -10.94
C LYS A 59 -11.90 3.43 -10.69
N THR A 60 -12.39 2.77 -11.74
CA THR A 60 -13.54 1.85 -11.67
C THR A 60 -13.14 0.40 -11.42
N MET A 61 -11.85 0.12 -11.25
CA MET A 61 -11.34 -1.22 -11.07
C MET A 61 -11.70 -1.78 -9.69
N GLY A 62 -12.02 -3.08 -9.65
CA GLY A 62 -12.24 -3.79 -8.39
C GLY A 62 -10.98 -3.81 -7.52
N MET A 63 -11.15 -3.77 -6.19
CA MET A 63 -10.02 -3.68 -5.26
C MET A 63 -9.05 -4.87 -5.35
N ALA A 64 -9.54 -6.08 -5.63
CA ALA A 64 -8.67 -7.25 -5.80
C ALA A 64 -7.74 -7.07 -7.01
N VAL A 65 -8.31 -6.83 -8.19
CA VAL A 65 -7.57 -6.62 -9.44
C VAL A 65 -6.59 -5.44 -9.30
N MET A 66 -6.99 -4.37 -8.62
CA MET A 66 -6.11 -3.24 -8.29
C MET A 66 -4.87 -3.64 -7.50
N LEU A 67 -5.05 -4.48 -6.49
CA LEU A 67 -3.92 -4.96 -5.70
C LEU A 67 -3.01 -5.88 -6.54
N ASP A 68 -3.58 -6.70 -7.42
CA ASP A 68 -2.81 -7.55 -8.34
C ASP A 68 -1.95 -6.71 -9.29
N GLU A 69 -2.52 -5.67 -9.92
CA GLU A 69 -1.77 -4.75 -10.79
C GLU A 69 -0.65 -4.01 -10.04
N ILE A 70 -0.91 -3.60 -8.79
CA ILE A 70 0.11 -2.98 -7.94
C ILE A 70 1.26 -3.96 -7.66
N ILE A 71 0.96 -5.22 -7.34
CA ILE A 71 1.98 -6.25 -7.09
C ILE A 71 2.81 -6.49 -8.35
N ASN A 72 2.15 -6.64 -9.50
CA ASN A 72 2.83 -6.84 -10.79
C ASN A 72 3.76 -5.67 -11.11
N TYR A 73 3.31 -4.44 -10.90
CA TYR A 73 4.14 -3.27 -11.16
C TYR A 73 5.36 -3.22 -10.23
N VAL A 74 5.20 -3.50 -8.93
CA VAL A 74 6.32 -3.55 -7.99
C VAL A 74 7.35 -4.62 -8.39
N GLN A 75 6.90 -5.82 -8.76
CA GLN A 75 7.79 -6.89 -9.24
C GLN A 75 8.53 -6.47 -10.52
N SER A 76 7.84 -5.83 -11.47
CA SER A 76 8.46 -5.33 -12.70
C SER A 76 9.54 -4.29 -12.42
N LEU A 77 9.35 -3.42 -11.42
CA LEU A 77 10.35 -2.44 -11.00
C LEU A 77 11.55 -3.11 -10.36
N GLN A 78 11.33 -4.12 -9.52
CA GLN A 78 12.41 -4.91 -8.92
C GLN A 78 13.29 -5.57 -9.99
N HIS A 79 12.68 -6.22 -10.99
CA HIS A 79 13.42 -6.82 -12.10
C HIS A 79 14.19 -5.78 -12.93
N GLN A 80 13.60 -4.60 -13.17
CA GLN A 80 14.29 -3.52 -13.87
C GLN A 80 15.53 -3.03 -13.11
N VAL A 81 15.43 -2.87 -11.79
CA VAL A 81 16.56 -2.47 -10.94
C VAL A 81 17.66 -3.53 -10.94
N GLU A 82 17.30 -4.81 -10.82
CA GLU A 82 18.26 -5.92 -10.88
C GLU A 82 18.97 -5.97 -12.23
N PHE A 83 18.22 -5.87 -13.33
CA PHE A 83 18.77 -5.87 -14.68
C PHE A 83 19.72 -4.70 -14.93
N LEU A 84 19.34 -3.50 -14.51
CA LEU A 84 20.20 -2.32 -14.63
C LEU A 84 21.46 -2.45 -13.77
N SER A 85 21.34 -3.02 -12.57
CA SER A 85 22.49 -3.27 -11.69
C SER A 85 23.47 -4.26 -12.33
N LEU A 86 22.96 -5.35 -12.93
CA LEU A 86 23.80 -6.31 -13.66
C LEU A 86 24.49 -5.65 -14.87
N LYS A 87 23.77 -4.85 -15.65
CA LYS A 87 24.35 -4.11 -16.78
C LYS A 87 25.43 -3.14 -16.33
N LEU A 88 25.22 -2.46 -15.20
CA LEU A 88 26.20 -1.53 -14.65
C LEU A 88 27.46 -2.27 -14.21
N THR A 89 27.32 -3.41 -13.50
CA THR A 89 28.46 -4.25 -13.11
C THR A 89 29.23 -4.76 -14.32
N ALA A 90 28.54 -5.27 -15.34
CA ALA A 90 29.18 -5.75 -16.56
C ALA A 90 29.93 -4.63 -17.30
N ALA A 91 29.33 -3.43 -17.36
CA ALA A 91 29.97 -2.26 -17.93
C ALA A 91 31.19 -1.83 -17.10
N SER A 92 31.08 -1.74 -15.77
CA SER A 92 32.18 -1.35 -14.90
C SER A 92 33.34 -2.33 -14.99
N THR A 93 33.09 -3.65 -14.98
CA THR A 93 34.15 -4.65 -15.16
C THR A 93 34.82 -4.52 -16.51
N TYR A 94 34.06 -4.23 -17.58
CA TYR A 94 34.65 -4.02 -18.91
C TYR A 94 35.62 -2.82 -18.94
N TYR A 95 35.25 -1.70 -18.29
CA TYR A 95 36.14 -0.54 -18.19
C TYR A 95 37.35 -0.80 -17.28
N ASP A 96 37.19 -1.58 -16.21
CA ASP A 96 38.27 -1.98 -15.31
C ASP A 96 39.32 -2.85 -16.04
N PHE A 97 38.87 -3.86 -16.80
CA PHE A 97 39.74 -4.70 -17.63
C PHE A 97 40.48 -3.91 -18.72
N ASN A 98 39.82 -2.94 -19.37
CA ASN A 98 40.47 -2.08 -20.35
C ASN A 98 41.52 -1.14 -19.72
N SER A 99 41.33 -0.73 -18.46
CA SER A 99 42.30 0.10 -17.74
C SER A 99 43.57 -0.69 -17.39
N GLU A 100 43.44 -1.95 -16.95
CA GLU A 100 44.61 -2.81 -16.68
C GLU A 100 45.41 -3.16 -17.94
N THR A 101 44.75 -3.24 -19.11
CA THR A 101 45.45 -3.51 -20.37
C THR A 101 46.28 -2.32 -20.87
N ASP A 102 45.78 -1.09 -20.72
CA ASP A 102 46.52 0.13 -21.09
C ASP A 102 47.77 0.31 -20.18
N ASP A 103 47.65 0.00 -18.88
CA ASP A 103 48.78 0.09 -17.94
C ASP A 103 49.89 -0.93 -18.24
N LEU A 104 49.54 -2.13 -18.76
CA LEU A 104 50.52 -3.17 -19.12
C LEU A 104 51.22 -2.88 -20.46
N GLU A 105 50.52 -2.31 -21.46
CA GLU A 105 51.15 -1.90 -22.73
C GLU A 105 52.17 -0.78 -22.53
N THR A 106 51.93 0.13 -21.57
CA THR A 106 52.85 1.25 -21.30
C THR A 106 54.18 0.81 -20.66
N MET A 107 54.26 -0.39 -20.07
CA MET A 107 55.49 -0.92 -19.45
C MET A 107 56.39 -1.75 -20.39
N GLN A 108 55.91 -2.14 -21.58
CA GLN A 108 56.70 -2.92 -22.55
C GLN A 108 57.29 -2.10 -23.70
N GLY A 109 57.12 -0.77 -23.69
CA GLY A 109 57.57 0.16 -24.73
C GLY A 109 58.81 1.01 -24.41
N ALA A 110 59.74 0.53 -23.56
CA ALA A 110 61.02 1.21 -23.28
C ALA A 110 62.23 0.31 -23.54
#